data_AF-A0A8J9ZWW8-F1
#
_entry.id   AF-A0A8J9ZWW8-F1
#
_cell.length_a   1.000
_cell.length_b   1.000
_cell.length_c   1.000
_cell.angle_alpha   90.00
_cell.angle_beta   90.00
_cell.angle_gamma   90.00
#
_symmetry.space_group_name_H-M   'P 1'
#
loop_
_entity.id
_entity.type
_entity.pdbx_description
1 polymer ?
#
loop_
_entity_poly.entity_id
_entity_poly.type
_entity_poly.pdbx_seq_one_letter_code
_entity_poly.pdbx_strand_id
1 'polypeptide(L)'
;MGLLGAINPAWEEIDYNQLHVKVKIIASSFFFFAFVYLLCHVLSSLLKTYNGLRLKEKIFWNLAVVRATFGVFCTVVGIWALWWDQELKKMSILLNLHHWLSLVGYSLILWVGSTHYFATNGLILEMSTPFSALCWVLLKCGLADTTIWWLNQCVLVHSFHLRSVLEVFFWMETYRHWDHIWADMPTSMFVSFYTELTLVSLVMTPYWTYKKSAQLFNPIDWNFLDAEKTKTTNGAAKKEK
;
A
#
# COMPACT_ATOMS: atom_id res chain seq x y z
N MET A 1 -19.14 10.21 4.10
CA MET A 1 -19.69 9.46 2.96
C MET A 1 -18.52 8.88 2.21
N GLY A 2 -18.44 7.56 2.15
CA GLY A 2 -17.42 6.81 1.42
C GLY A 2 -17.61 6.91 -0.10
N LEU A 3 -16.65 6.41 -0.88
CA LEU A 3 -16.69 6.47 -2.35
C LEU A 3 -17.94 5.79 -2.89
N LEU A 4 -18.28 4.66 -2.28
CA LEU A 4 -19.43 3.85 -2.66
C LEU A 4 -20.74 4.59 -2.38
N GLY A 5 -20.85 5.28 -1.24
CA GLY A 5 -22.02 6.11 -0.94
C GLY A 5 -22.19 7.26 -1.91
N ALA A 6 -21.08 7.91 -2.30
CA ALA A 6 -21.10 8.98 -3.29
C ALA A 6 -21.57 8.52 -4.69
N ILE A 7 -21.34 7.26 -5.05
CA ILE A 7 -21.83 6.66 -6.30
C ILE A 7 -23.29 6.20 -6.14
N ASN A 8 -23.59 5.49 -5.06
CA ASN A 8 -24.92 5.03 -4.72
C ASN A 8 -25.05 4.86 -3.18
N PRO A 9 -25.91 5.65 -2.51
CA PRO A 9 -26.08 5.58 -1.07
C PRO A 9 -26.43 4.18 -0.54
N ALA A 10 -27.17 3.38 -1.31
CA ALA A 10 -27.57 2.03 -0.92
C ALA A 10 -26.38 1.06 -0.77
N TRP A 11 -25.20 1.41 -1.30
CA TRP A 11 -24.00 0.57 -1.19
C TRP A 11 -23.28 0.70 0.15
N GLU A 12 -23.50 1.77 0.91
CA GLU A 12 -23.00 1.87 2.29
C GLU A 12 -23.77 0.95 3.26
N GLU A 13 -25.00 0.57 2.90
CA GLU A 13 -25.87 -0.29 3.71
C GLU A 13 -25.65 -1.79 3.45
N ILE A 14 -24.80 -2.15 2.49
CA ILE A 14 -24.52 -3.56 2.15
C ILE A 14 -23.74 -4.21 3.30
N ASP A 15 -24.26 -5.33 3.81
CA ASP A 15 -23.56 -6.13 4.79
C ASP A 15 -22.47 -6.99 4.15
N TYR A 16 -21.24 -6.47 4.18
CA TYR A 16 -20.05 -7.14 3.66
C TYR A 16 -19.63 -8.39 4.43
N ASN A 17 -20.23 -8.71 5.58
CA ASN A 17 -19.90 -9.93 6.32
C ASN A 17 -20.52 -11.19 5.71
N GLN A 18 -21.60 -11.04 4.95
CA GLN A 18 -22.33 -12.15 4.37
C GLN A 18 -21.50 -12.84 3.29
N LEU A 19 -21.37 -14.17 3.40
CA LEU A 19 -20.56 -14.96 2.47
C LEU A 19 -20.98 -14.74 1.01
N HIS A 20 -22.28 -14.66 0.75
CA HIS A 20 -22.79 -14.48 -0.60
C HIS A 20 -22.41 -13.11 -1.19
N VAL A 21 -22.31 -12.05 -0.37
CA VAL A 21 -21.86 -10.72 -0.80
C VAL A 21 -20.37 -10.79 -1.13
N LYS A 22 -19.54 -11.39 -0.27
CA LYS A 22 -18.11 -11.59 -0.52
C LYS A 22 -17.85 -12.35 -1.82
N VAL A 23 -18.55 -13.48 -2.01
CA VAL A 23 -18.44 -14.30 -3.23
C VAL A 23 -18.88 -13.51 -4.46
N LYS A 24 -19.99 -12.76 -4.39
CA LYS A 24 -20.44 -11.91 -5.50
C LYS A 24 -19.39 -10.86 -5.87
N ILE A 25 -18.75 -10.20 -4.89
CA ILE A 25 -17.72 -9.19 -5.15
C ILE A 25 -16.49 -9.81 -5.81
N ILE A 26 -16.00 -10.93 -5.27
CA ILE A 26 -14.83 -11.65 -5.82
C ILE A 26 -15.13 -12.12 -7.24
N ALA A 27 -16.27 -12.79 -7.44
CA ALA A 27 -16.69 -13.29 -8.75
C ALA A 27 -16.85 -12.15 -9.75
N SER A 28 -17.54 -11.06 -9.36
CA SER A 28 -17.74 -9.89 -10.23
C SER A 28 -16.41 -9.24 -10.62
N SER A 29 -15.47 -9.14 -9.68
CA SER A 29 -14.12 -8.61 -9.96
C SER A 29 -13.37 -9.49 -10.94
N PHE A 30 -13.42 -10.82 -10.76
CA PHE A 30 -12.82 -11.77 -11.68
C PHE A 30 -13.42 -11.65 -13.09
N PHE A 31 -14.76 -11.69 -13.20
CA PHE A 31 -15.45 -11.60 -14.48
C PHE A 31 -15.23 -10.24 -15.16
N PHE A 32 -15.12 -9.15 -14.40
CA PHE A 32 -14.78 -7.84 -14.93
C PHE A 32 -13.40 -7.84 -15.60
N PHE A 33 -12.35 -8.30 -14.91
CA PHE A 33 -11.01 -8.32 -15.51
C PHE A 33 -10.87 -9.36 -16.63
N ALA A 34 -11.58 -10.49 -16.56
CA ALA A 34 -11.69 -11.43 -17.66
C ALA A 34 -12.37 -10.79 -18.88
N PHE A 35 -13.44 -10.02 -18.67
CA PHE A 35 -14.10 -9.25 -19.73
C PHE A 35 -13.16 -8.20 -20.34
N VAL A 36 -12.42 -7.43 -19.53
CA VAL A 36 -11.42 -6.46 -20.03
C VAL A 36 -10.37 -7.16 -20.89
N TYR A 37 -9.89 -8.34 -20.47
CA TYR A 37 -8.96 -9.15 -21.25
C TYR A 37 -9.55 -9.55 -22.62
N LEU A 38 -10.77 -10.08 -22.63
CA LEU A 38 -11.46 -10.50 -23.86
C LEU A 38 -11.77 -9.32 -24.77
N LEU A 39 -12.24 -8.22 -24.21
CA LEU A 39 -12.50 -6.98 -24.93
C LEU A 39 -11.21 -6.45 -25.57
N CYS A 40 -10.10 -6.43 -24.81
CA CYS A 40 -8.79 -6.06 -25.33
C CYS A 40 -8.37 -6.97 -26.50
N HIS A 41 -8.59 -8.28 -26.39
CA HIS A 41 -8.30 -9.21 -27.47
C HIS A 41 -9.13 -8.91 -28.73
N VAL A 42 -10.44 -8.72 -28.60
CA VAL A 42 -11.35 -8.42 -29.71
C VAL A 42 -10.97 -7.11 -30.38
N LEU A 43 -10.80 -6.03 -29.60
CA LEU A 43 -10.42 -4.72 -30.13
C LEU A 43 -9.04 -4.75 -30.78
N SER A 44 -8.07 -5.42 -30.15
CA SER A 44 -6.70 -5.52 -30.69
C SER A 44 -6.66 -6.38 -31.95
N SER A 45 -7.57 -7.33 -32.16
CA SER A 45 -7.64 -8.12 -33.40
C SER A 45 -7.98 -7.28 -34.64
N LEU A 46 -8.45 -6.05 -34.47
CA LEU A 46 -8.61 -5.07 -35.56
C LEU A 46 -7.27 -4.45 -35.99
N LEU A 47 -6.21 -4.59 -35.19
CA LEU A 47 -4.89 -4.00 -35.44
C LEU A 47 -4.00 -5.00 -36.18
N LYS A 48 -3.45 -4.57 -37.33
CA LYS A 48 -2.48 -5.36 -38.10
C LYS A 48 -1.26 -5.78 -37.26
N THR A 49 -0.77 -4.87 -36.41
CA THR A 49 0.36 -5.12 -35.50
C THR A 49 0.07 -6.28 -34.58
N TYR A 50 -1.08 -6.26 -33.89
CA TYR A 50 -1.46 -7.32 -32.97
C TYR A 50 -1.63 -8.66 -33.70
N ASN A 51 -2.23 -8.66 -34.90
CA ASN A 51 -2.42 -9.88 -35.68
C ASN A 51 -1.10 -10.57 -36.06
N GLY A 52 -0.04 -9.79 -36.34
CA GLY A 52 1.30 -10.28 -36.65
C GLY A 52 2.09 -10.82 -35.46
N LEU A 53 1.62 -10.62 -34.22
CA LEU A 53 2.30 -11.11 -33.01
C LEU A 53 2.14 -12.62 -32.82
N ARG A 54 3.15 -13.26 -32.20
CA ARG A 54 3.07 -14.65 -31.74
C ARG A 54 2.05 -14.76 -30.60
N LEU A 55 1.51 -15.97 -30.37
CA LEU A 55 0.51 -16.20 -29.33
C LEU A 55 0.94 -15.70 -27.94
N LYS A 56 2.19 -15.97 -27.54
CA LYS A 56 2.74 -15.52 -26.24
C LYS A 56 2.77 -13.98 -26.12
N GLU A 57 3.08 -13.28 -27.21
CA GLU A 57 3.13 -11.82 -27.26
C GLU A 57 1.72 -11.22 -27.20
N LYS A 58 0.73 -11.85 -27.86
CA LYS A 58 -0.69 -11.48 -27.75
C LYS A 58 -1.22 -11.62 -26.33
N ILE A 59 -0.85 -12.71 -25.63
CA ILE A 59 -1.21 -12.90 -24.22
C ILE A 59 -0.58 -11.81 -23.36
N PHE A 60 0.71 -11.50 -23.55
CA PHE A 60 1.39 -10.45 -22.79
C PHE A 60 0.78 -9.07 -23.04
N TRP A 61 0.43 -8.75 -24.30
CA TRP A 61 -0.26 -7.52 -24.69
C TRP A 61 -1.57 -7.35 -23.91
N ASN A 62 -2.44 -8.36 -23.93
CA ASN A 62 -3.73 -8.29 -23.24
C ASN A 62 -3.54 -8.21 -21.71
N LEU A 63 -2.58 -8.96 -21.15
CA LEU A 63 -2.25 -8.86 -19.72
C LEU A 63 -1.71 -7.47 -19.35
N ALA A 64 -0.95 -6.81 -20.22
CA ALA A 64 -0.46 -5.46 -19.98
C ALA A 64 -1.62 -4.47 -19.89
N VAL A 65 -2.62 -4.58 -20.75
CA VAL A 65 -3.84 -3.73 -20.71
C VAL A 65 -4.64 -3.99 -19.44
N VAL A 66 -4.83 -5.26 -19.03
CA VAL A 66 -5.51 -5.59 -17.76
C VAL A 66 -4.76 -4.99 -16.56
N ARG A 67 -3.42 -5.13 -16.51
CA ARG A 67 -2.61 -4.53 -15.44
C ARG A 67 -2.69 -3.00 -15.42
N ALA A 68 -2.63 -2.36 -16.59
CA ALA A 68 -2.76 -0.91 -16.70
C ALA A 68 -4.14 -0.43 -16.21
N THR A 69 -5.21 -1.14 -16.60
CA THR A 69 -6.58 -0.85 -16.15
C THR A 69 -6.72 -0.96 -14.64
N PHE A 70 -6.19 -2.05 -14.05
CA PHE A 70 -6.16 -2.20 -12.59
C PHE A 70 -5.36 -1.09 -11.91
N GLY A 71 -4.20 -0.72 -12.47
CA GLY A 71 -3.38 0.38 -11.98
C GLY A 71 -4.14 1.70 -11.96
N VAL A 72 -4.78 2.08 -13.08
CA VAL A 72 -5.59 3.30 -13.18
C VAL A 72 -6.74 3.28 -12.18
N PHE A 73 -7.45 2.15 -12.05
CA PHE A 73 -8.51 2.00 -11.06
C PHE A 73 -7.99 2.26 -9.63
N CYS A 74 -6.91 1.61 -9.24
CA CYS A 74 -6.30 1.80 -7.92
C CYS A 74 -5.83 3.24 -7.70
N THR A 75 -5.27 3.90 -8.72
CA THR A 75 -4.87 5.31 -8.64
C THR A 75 -6.07 6.23 -8.42
N VAL A 76 -7.16 6.05 -9.17
CA VAL A 76 -8.37 6.87 -9.03
C VAL A 76 -9.00 6.69 -7.65
N VAL A 77 -9.17 5.43 -7.23
CA VAL A 77 -9.72 5.12 -5.89
C VAL A 77 -8.79 5.64 -4.79
N GLY A 78 -7.47 5.51 -4.97
CA GLY A 78 -6.46 6.02 -4.03
C GLY A 78 -6.47 7.55 -3.89
N ILE A 79 -6.54 8.28 -5.01
CA ILE A 79 -6.67 9.75 -5.01
C ILE A 79 -7.96 10.18 -4.32
N TRP A 80 -9.08 9.52 -4.65
CA TRP A 80 -10.36 9.81 -4.00
C TRP A 80 -10.26 9.58 -2.47
N ALA A 81 -9.67 8.46 -2.07
CA ALA A 81 -9.49 8.12 -0.67
C ALA A 81 -8.64 9.18 0.07
N LEU A 82 -7.56 9.64 -0.55
CA LEU A 82 -6.69 10.66 0.04
C LEU A 82 -7.36 12.04 0.20
N TRP A 83 -8.21 12.47 -0.73
CA TRP A 83 -8.78 13.83 -0.72
C TRP A 83 -10.19 13.95 -0.12
N TRP A 84 -11.04 12.94 -0.35
CA TRP A 84 -12.46 13.01 -0.06
C TRP A 84 -12.90 12.11 1.09
N ASP A 85 -12.14 11.07 1.43
CA ASP A 85 -12.46 10.23 2.57
C ASP A 85 -12.20 10.98 3.90
N GLN A 86 -13.28 11.29 4.60
CA GLN A 86 -13.25 12.05 5.85
C GLN A 86 -12.65 11.24 7.01
N GLU A 87 -12.62 9.90 6.91
CA GLU A 87 -11.96 9.04 7.90
C GLU A 87 -10.44 9.02 7.67
N LEU A 88 -9.98 9.10 6.41
CA LEU A 88 -8.56 9.27 6.11
C LEU A 88 -8.02 10.68 6.43
N LYS A 89 -8.88 11.71 6.49
CA LYS A 89 -8.48 13.03 6.99
C LYS A 89 -8.07 13.04 8.47
N LYS A 90 -8.44 12.00 9.23
CA LYS A 90 -8.00 11.79 10.61
C LYS A 90 -6.69 11.01 10.70
N MET A 91 -6.07 10.64 9.57
CA MET A 91 -4.81 9.91 9.56
C MET A 91 -3.68 10.69 10.25
N SER A 92 -2.77 9.94 10.86
CA SER A 92 -1.63 10.53 11.57
C SER A 92 -0.82 11.44 10.62
N ILE A 93 -0.48 12.63 11.11
CA ILE A 93 0.33 13.63 10.39
C ILE A 93 1.60 13.00 9.80
N LEU A 94 2.24 12.11 10.56
CA LEU A 94 3.46 11.41 10.15
C LEU A 94 3.26 10.55 8.89
N LEU A 95 2.13 9.84 8.79
CA LEU A 95 1.80 9.00 7.64
C LEU A 95 1.45 9.85 6.41
N ASN A 96 0.74 10.97 6.61
CA ASN A 96 0.45 11.90 5.51
C ASN A 96 1.74 12.55 4.99
N LEU A 97 2.61 13.00 5.89
CA LEU A 97 3.91 13.58 5.53
C LEU A 97 4.74 12.61 4.68
N HIS A 98 4.83 11.34 5.09
CA HIS A 98 5.53 10.29 4.34
C HIS A 98 4.99 10.08 2.93
N HIS A 99 3.67 9.96 2.77
CA HIS A 99 3.07 9.74 1.45
C HIS A 99 3.27 10.94 0.53
N TRP A 100 3.15 12.16 1.07
CA TRP A 100 3.37 13.38 0.29
C TRP A 100 4.83 13.53 -0.14
N LEU A 101 5.77 13.31 0.78
CA LEU A 101 7.19 13.31 0.45
C LEU A 101 7.52 12.24 -0.59
N SER A 102 7.02 11.02 -0.40
CA SER A 102 7.21 9.93 -1.37
C SER A 102 6.64 10.32 -2.74
N LEU A 103 5.42 10.85 -2.82
CA LEU A 103 4.82 11.26 -4.10
C LEU A 103 5.67 12.32 -4.82
N VAL A 104 6.18 13.30 -4.09
CA VAL A 104 7.09 14.32 -4.63
C VAL A 104 8.41 13.69 -5.08
N GLY A 105 9.03 12.86 -4.24
CA GLY A 105 10.28 12.16 -4.54
C GLY A 105 10.19 11.28 -5.79
N TYR A 106 9.15 10.46 -5.90
CA TYR A 106 8.92 9.63 -7.10
C TYR A 106 8.62 10.48 -8.35
N SER A 107 7.89 11.58 -8.21
CA SER A 107 7.63 12.50 -9.33
C SER A 107 8.94 13.16 -9.80
N LEU A 108 9.81 13.54 -8.87
CA LEU A 108 11.14 14.10 -9.16
C LEU A 108 12.04 13.06 -9.84
N ILE A 109 12.02 11.80 -9.40
CA ILE A 109 12.77 10.71 -10.04
C ILE A 109 12.36 10.54 -11.51
N LEU A 110 11.06 10.55 -11.79
CA LEU A 110 10.54 10.45 -13.15
C LEU A 110 10.91 11.69 -14.00
N TRP A 111 10.87 12.87 -13.39
CA TRP A 111 11.21 14.13 -14.06
C TRP A 111 12.70 14.25 -14.40
N VAL A 112 13.56 13.91 -13.44
CA VAL A 112 15.02 14.04 -13.54
C VAL A 112 15.63 12.85 -14.27
N GLY A 113 15.02 11.67 -14.19
CA GLY A 113 15.52 10.44 -14.79
C GLY A 113 16.70 9.82 -14.04
N SER A 114 16.89 10.11 -12.75
CA SER A 114 17.99 9.59 -11.92
C SER A 114 17.49 8.82 -10.68
N THR A 115 18.39 8.12 -9.99
CA THR A 115 18.12 7.58 -8.63
C THR A 115 17.06 6.45 -8.56
N HIS A 116 16.63 5.90 -9.69
CA HIS A 116 15.66 4.80 -9.79
C HIS A 116 16.00 3.57 -8.93
N TYR A 117 17.29 3.26 -8.77
CA TYR A 117 17.76 2.15 -7.93
C TYR A 117 17.34 2.34 -6.46
N PHE A 118 17.62 3.51 -5.89
CA PHE A 118 17.24 3.82 -4.51
C PHE A 118 15.72 3.90 -4.36
N ALA A 119 15.01 4.44 -5.34
CA ALA A 119 13.55 4.46 -5.36
C ALA A 119 12.98 3.03 -5.27
N THR A 120 13.42 2.15 -6.16
CA THR A 120 12.93 0.77 -6.24
C THR A 120 13.22 0.00 -4.95
N ASN A 121 14.41 0.17 -4.38
CA ASN A 121 14.73 -0.43 -3.09
C ASN A 121 13.95 0.21 -1.93
N GLY A 122 13.60 1.50 -2.03
CA GLY A 122 12.71 2.19 -1.10
C GLY A 122 11.31 1.55 -1.04
N LEU A 123 10.77 1.04 -2.15
CA LEU A 123 9.51 0.28 -2.14
C LEU A 123 9.59 -1.01 -1.31
N ILE A 124 10.78 -1.60 -1.16
CA ILE A 124 10.96 -2.78 -0.31
C ILE A 124 10.67 -2.44 1.16
N LEU A 125 10.85 -1.18 1.58
CA LEU A 125 10.52 -0.72 2.93
C LEU A 125 9.01 -0.80 3.23
N GLU A 126 8.16 -0.87 2.19
CA GLU A 126 6.71 -1.05 2.28
C GLU A 126 6.27 -2.52 2.40
N MET A 127 7.21 -3.47 2.42
CA MET A 127 6.90 -4.91 2.55
C MET A 127 6.19 -5.25 3.88
N SER A 128 6.29 -4.38 4.89
CA SER A 128 5.57 -4.51 6.18
C SER A 128 4.07 -4.17 6.10
N THR A 129 3.66 -3.41 5.09
CA THR A 129 2.29 -2.91 4.90
C THR A 129 1.23 -4.02 4.79
N PRO A 130 1.40 -5.09 3.99
CA PRO A 130 0.42 -6.19 3.95
C PRO A 130 0.22 -6.86 5.31
N PHE A 131 1.28 -7.04 6.09
CA PHE A 131 1.19 -7.65 7.43
C PHE A 131 0.57 -6.70 8.47
N SER A 132 0.78 -5.40 8.31
CA SER A 132 0.09 -4.37 9.11
C SER A 132 -1.41 -4.33 8.83
N ALA A 133 -1.81 -4.46 7.57
CA ALA A 133 -3.22 -4.54 7.18
C ALA A 133 -3.86 -5.84 7.69
N LEU A 134 -3.19 -6.98 7.53
CA LEU A 134 -3.66 -8.26 8.05
C LEU A 134 -3.78 -8.25 9.58
N CYS A 135 -2.83 -7.64 10.28
CA CYS A 135 -2.91 -7.41 11.73
C CYS A 135 -4.22 -6.69 12.10
N TRP A 136 -4.53 -5.57 11.44
CA TRP A 136 -5.76 -4.84 11.71
C TRP A 136 -7.01 -5.69 11.48
N VAL A 137 -7.08 -6.43 10.37
CA VAL A 137 -8.23 -7.32 10.07
C VAL A 137 -8.40 -8.39 11.15
N LEU A 138 -7.33 -9.08 11.54
CA LEU A 138 -7.37 -10.12 12.56
C LEU A 138 -7.82 -9.56 13.91
N LEU A 139 -7.39 -8.35 14.26
CA LEU A 139 -7.82 -7.66 15.48
C LEU A 139 -9.32 -7.38 15.47
N LYS A 140 -9.86 -6.88 14.35
CA LYS A 140 -11.31 -6.60 14.20
C LYS A 140 -12.17 -7.84 14.20
N CYS A 141 -11.64 -8.96 13.71
CA CYS A 141 -12.28 -10.27 13.76
C CYS A 141 -12.20 -10.95 15.15
N GLY A 142 -11.52 -10.35 16.13
CA GLY A 142 -11.30 -10.96 17.44
C GLY A 142 -10.44 -12.22 17.38
N LEU A 143 -9.51 -12.29 16.43
CA LEU A 143 -8.60 -13.42 16.20
C LEU A 143 -7.20 -13.15 16.78
N ALA A 144 -7.06 -12.21 17.70
CA ALA A 144 -5.78 -11.82 18.30
C ALA A 144 -5.11 -12.95 19.12
N ASP A 145 -5.87 -13.92 19.63
CA ASP A 145 -5.34 -15.02 20.43
C ASP A 145 -5.00 -16.28 19.60
N THR A 146 -4.97 -16.15 18.27
CA THR A 146 -4.79 -17.30 17.36
C THR A 146 -3.36 -17.46 16.88
N THR A 147 -3.01 -18.67 16.42
CA THR A 147 -1.70 -18.94 15.80
C THR A 147 -1.46 -18.08 14.54
N ILE A 148 -2.51 -17.80 13.76
CA ILE A 148 -2.38 -16.95 12.56
C ILE A 148 -2.04 -15.50 12.93
N TRP A 149 -2.58 -14.99 14.04
CA TRP A 149 -2.16 -13.71 14.59
C TRP A 149 -0.68 -13.74 14.96
N TRP A 150 -0.27 -14.72 15.75
CA TRP A 150 1.12 -14.81 16.22
C TRP A 150 2.11 -14.87 15.06
N LEU A 151 1.84 -15.72 14.05
CA LEU A 151 2.66 -15.82 12.84
C LEU A 151 2.72 -14.48 12.08
N ASN A 152 1.59 -13.81 11.91
CA ASN A 152 1.55 -12.49 11.26
C ASN A 152 2.36 -11.46 12.05
N GLN A 153 2.25 -11.41 13.38
CA GLN A 153 3.00 -10.47 14.21
C GLN A 153 4.50 -10.74 14.16
N CYS A 154 4.91 -12.01 14.16
CA CYS A 154 6.33 -12.36 13.98
C CYS A 154 6.85 -11.82 12.64
N VAL A 155 6.18 -12.12 11.52
CA VAL A 155 6.61 -11.63 10.21
C VAL A 155 6.59 -10.10 10.15
N LEU A 156 5.56 -9.46 10.72
CA LEU A 156 5.42 -8.01 10.79
C LEU A 156 6.61 -7.36 11.53
N VAL A 157 6.92 -7.78 12.76
CA VAL A 157 8.01 -7.22 13.54
C VAL A 157 9.36 -7.44 12.87
N HIS A 158 9.61 -8.63 12.31
CA HIS A 158 10.85 -8.91 11.58
C HIS A 158 10.97 -8.07 10.30
N SER A 159 9.86 -7.82 9.59
CA SER A 159 9.88 -6.94 8.42
C SER A 159 10.26 -5.49 8.80
N PHE A 160 9.87 -5.02 9.99
CA PHE A 160 10.31 -3.72 10.51
C PHE A 160 11.80 -3.70 10.87
N HIS A 161 12.34 -4.78 11.44
CA HIS A 161 13.79 -4.88 11.66
C HIS A 161 14.58 -4.95 10.36
N LEU A 162 14.10 -5.70 9.36
CA LEU A 162 14.70 -5.74 8.02
C LEU A 162 14.67 -4.38 7.33
N ARG A 163 13.63 -3.58 7.57
CA ARG A 163 13.55 -2.19 7.14
C ARG A 163 14.75 -1.38 7.65
N SER A 164 15.08 -1.49 8.95
CA SER A 164 16.27 -0.82 9.53
C SER A 164 17.58 -1.27 8.89
N VAL A 165 17.71 -2.56 8.52
CA VAL A 165 18.91 -3.05 7.82
C VAL A 165 19.05 -2.39 6.45
N LEU A 166 17.96 -2.27 5.69
CA LEU A 166 17.96 -1.62 4.39
C LEU A 166 18.24 -0.12 4.49
N GLU A 167 17.71 0.55 5.50
CA GLU A 167 17.98 1.96 5.78
C GLU A 167 19.46 2.19 6.09
N VAL A 168 20.05 1.38 6.98
CA VAL A 168 21.49 1.44 7.28
C VAL A 168 22.31 1.14 6.03
N PHE A 169 21.88 0.20 5.20
CA PHE A 169 22.50 -0.06 3.90
C PHE A 169 22.50 1.19 3.00
N PHE A 170 21.39 1.91 2.88
CA PHE A 170 21.36 3.17 2.14
C PHE A 170 22.30 4.23 2.73
N TRP A 171 22.32 4.39 4.05
CA TRP A 171 23.29 5.29 4.70
C TRP A 171 24.73 4.91 4.39
N MET A 172 25.06 3.61 4.46
CA MET A 172 26.40 3.13 4.14
C MET A 172 26.78 3.37 2.68
N GLU A 173 25.90 3.05 1.74
CA GLU A 173 26.18 3.24 0.31
C GLU A 173 26.33 4.72 -0.05
N THR A 174 25.49 5.57 0.53
CA THR A 174 25.59 7.00 0.30
C THR A 174 26.86 7.61 0.91
N TYR A 175 27.31 7.10 2.06
CA TYR A 175 28.58 7.49 2.66
C TYR A 175 29.79 7.02 1.82
N ARG A 176 29.77 5.78 1.33
CA ARG A 176 30.85 5.20 0.50
C ARG A 176 31.02 5.93 -0.83
N HIS A 177 29.93 6.44 -1.39
CA HIS A 177 29.89 7.10 -2.69
C HIS A 177 29.61 8.61 -2.57
N TRP A 178 29.96 9.21 -1.44
CA TRP A 178 29.66 10.61 -1.13
C TRP A 178 30.16 11.59 -2.20
N ASP A 179 31.38 11.39 -2.71
CA ASP A 179 31.96 12.25 -3.74
C ASP A 179 31.13 12.26 -5.03
N HIS A 180 30.60 11.10 -5.43
CA HIS A 180 29.70 10.98 -6.58
C HIS A 180 28.34 11.63 -6.33
N ILE A 181 27.80 11.49 -5.11
CA ILE A 181 26.55 12.15 -4.76
C ILE A 181 26.70 13.67 -4.87
N TRP A 182 27.80 14.23 -4.36
CA TRP A 182 28.02 15.67 -4.40
C TRP A 182 28.29 16.20 -5.81
N ALA A 183 28.98 15.42 -6.65
CA ALA A 183 29.31 15.81 -8.01
C ALA A 183 28.11 15.66 -8.98
N ASP A 184 27.34 14.58 -8.86
CA ASP A 184 26.43 14.13 -9.92
C ASP A 184 24.95 14.20 -9.54
N MET A 185 24.59 14.23 -8.25
CA MET A 185 23.19 14.23 -7.84
C MET A 185 22.57 15.63 -7.93
N PRO A 186 21.47 15.82 -8.69
CA PRO A 186 20.79 17.11 -8.73
C PRO A 186 20.33 17.55 -7.34
N THR A 187 20.44 18.83 -7.03
CA THR A 187 20.13 19.37 -5.68
C THR A 187 18.71 19.04 -5.22
N SER A 188 17.73 19.05 -6.12
CA SER A 188 16.35 18.66 -5.80
C SER A 188 16.24 17.21 -5.35
N MET A 189 16.98 16.30 -6.02
CA MET A 189 17.05 14.89 -5.67
C MET A 189 17.79 14.68 -4.36
N PHE A 190 18.89 15.40 -4.14
CA PHE A 190 19.64 15.36 -2.88
C PHE A 190 18.75 15.74 -1.70
N VAL A 191 18.05 16.88 -1.79
CA VAL A 191 17.18 17.35 -0.71
C VAL A 191 16.03 16.38 -0.46
N SER A 192 15.34 15.90 -1.51
CA SER A 192 14.23 14.94 -1.36
C SER A 192 14.71 13.64 -0.71
N PHE A 193 15.76 13.04 -1.28
CA PHE A 193 16.26 11.74 -0.85
C PHE A 193 16.72 11.73 0.62
N TYR A 194 17.55 12.70 1.03
CA TYR A 194 18.02 12.74 2.42
C TYR A 194 16.93 13.14 3.41
N THR A 195 15.97 13.99 3.01
CA THR A 195 14.81 14.31 3.86
C THR A 195 13.97 13.07 4.12
N GLU A 196 13.65 12.31 3.06
CA GLU A 196 12.89 11.06 3.16
C GLU A 196 13.65 10.01 3.98
N LEU A 197 14.95 9.81 3.69
CA LEU A 197 15.77 8.83 4.40
C LEU A 197 15.90 9.17 5.90
N THR A 198 16.11 10.43 6.26
CA THR A 198 16.14 10.87 7.65
C THR A 198 14.79 10.68 8.35
N LEU A 199 13.69 11.09 7.71
CA LEU A 199 12.35 10.92 8.27
C LEU A 199 12.06 9.44 8.54
N VAL A 200 12.33 8.58 7.56
CA VAL A 200 12.09 7.15 7.67
C VAL A 200 13.00 6.52 8.73
N SER A 201 14.31 6.72 8.67
CA SER A 201 15.27 6.05 9.55
C SER A 201 15.22 6.51 10.99
N LEU A 202 15.06 7.81 11.23
CA LEU A 202 15.22 8.37 12.58
C LEU A 202 13.90 8.62 13.30
N VAL A 203 12.79 8.74 12.56
CA VAL A 203 11.49 9.06 13.15
C VAL A 203 10.52 7.90 12.97
N MET A 204 10.22 7.52 11.74
CA MET A 204 9.12 6.60 11.44
C MET A 204 9.44 5.17 11.83
N THR A 205 10.57 4.63 11.39
CA THR A 205 10.95 3.24 11.64
C THR A 205 11.09 2.94 13.13
N PRO A 206 11.78 3.75 13.95
CA PRO A 206 11.82 3.53 15.40
C PRO A 206 10.43 3.58 16.04
N TYR A 207 9.62 4.58 15.69
CA TYR A 207 8.27 4.76 16.25
C TYR A 207 7.32 3.62 15.89
N TRP A 208 7.30 3.20 14.62
CA TRP A 208 6.46 2.11 14.16
C TRP A 208 6.94 0.76 14.66
N THR A 209 8.25 0.52 14.70
CA THR A 209 8.82 -0.71 15.30
C THR A 209 8.41 -0.82 16.75
N TYR A 210 8.50 0.25 17.54
CA TYR A 210 8.00 0.28 18.92
C TYR A 210 6.51 -0.13 18.99
N LYS A 211 5.65 0.51 18.19
CA LYS A 211 4.22 0.21 18.18
C LYS A 211 3.92 -1.24 17.79
N LYS A 212 4.58 -1.77 16.76
CA LYS A 212 4.36 -3.14 16.29
C LYS A 212 4.89 -4.18 17.27
N SER A 213 6.05 -3.93 17.88
CA SER A 213 6.58 -4.79 18.94
C SER A 213 5.69 -4.76 20.19
N ALA A 214 5.14 -3.61 20.57
CA ALA A 214 4.15 -3.54 21.64
C ALA A 214 2.86 -4.28 21.29
N GLN A 215 2.42 -4.21 20.02
CA GLN A 215 1.21 -4.87 19.52
C GLN A 215 1.31 -6.41 19.52
N LEU A 216 2.53 -6.96 19.44
CA LEU A 216 2.78 -8.40 19.58
C LEU A 216 2.36 -8.93 20.95
N PHE A 217 2.66 -8.19 22.02
CA PHE A 217 2.37 -8.60 23.39
C PHE A 217 1.00 -8.12 23.88
N ASN A 218 0.58 -6.94 23.42
CA ASN A 218 -0.68 -6.32 23.79
C ASN A 218 -1.46 -6.02 22.51
N PRO A 219 -2.44 -6.86 22.12
CA PRO A 219 -3.23 -6.66 20.92
C PRO A 219 -4.07 -5.39 21.07
N ILE A 220 -3.56 -4.26 20.61
CA ILE A 220 -4.18 -2.93 20.74
C ILE A 220 -4.28 -2.30 19.36
N ASP A 221 -5.41 -1.64 19.09
CA ASP A 221 -5.58 -0.82 17.89
C ASP A 221 -5.01 0.60 18.11
N TRP A 222 -3.79 0.80 17.62
CA TRP A 222 -3.08 2.08 17.70
C TRP A 222 -3.67 3.20 16.82
N ASN A 223 -4.57 2.88 15.88
CA ASN A 223 -5.13 3.86 14.95
C ASN A 223 -6.33 4.62 15.53
N PHE A 224 -6.95 4.11 16.61
CA PHE A 224 -8.17 4.66 17.20
C PHE A 224 -8.11 4.77 18.74
N LEU A 225 -6.92 5.01 19.29
CA LEU A 225 -6.72 5.21 20.74
C LEU A 225 -7.54 6.38 21.30
N ASP A 226 -7.80 7.38 20.46
CA ASP A 226 -8.46 8.63 20.85
C ASP A 226 -9.99 8.50 20.90
N ALA A 227 -10.56 7.43 20.34
CA ALA A 227 -11.98 7.18 20.39
C ALA A 227 -12.36 6.54 21.74
N GLU A 228 -13.11 7.28 22.57
CA GLU A 228 -13.53 6.84 23.92
C GLU A 228 -14.21 5.47 23.95
N LYS A 229 -14.91 5.10 22.87
CA LYS A 229 -15.65 3.83 22.72
C LYS A 229 -14.78 2.60 22.40
N THR A 230 -13.56 2.78 21.87
CA THR A 230 -12.71 1.68 21.36
C THR A 230 -11.65 1.20 22.33
N LYS A 231 -11.45 1.89 23.46
CA LYS A 231 -10.40 1.59 24.45
C LYS A 231 -10.52 0.21 25.11
N THR A 232 -11.71 -0.39 25.16
CA THR A 232 -11.95 -1.66 25.86
C THR A 232 -12.17 -2.88 24.97
N THR A 233 -12.43 -2.68 23.66
CA THR A 233 -12.80 -3.80 22.75
C THR A 233 -11.99 -3.83 21.45
N ASN A 234 -11.04 -2.90 21.24
CA ASN A 234 -10.38 -2.67 19.95
C ASN A 234 -11.35 -2.50 18.77
N GLY A 235 -12.62 -2.15 19.03
CA GLY A 235 -13.66 -2.12 18.00
C GLY A 235 -13.92 -3.47 17.34
N ALA A 236 -13.75 -4.58 18.06
CA ALA A 236 -14.10 -5.92 17.58
C ALA A 236 -15.54 -5.93 17.07
N ALA A 237 -15.77 -6.53 15.89
CA ALA A 237 -17.12 -6.78 15.41
C ALA A 237 -17.86 -7.59 16.48
N LYS A 238 -19.10 -7.19 16.83
CA LYS A 238 -19.91 -7.96 17.77
C LYS A 238 -19.97 -9.41 17.24
N LYS A 239 -19.55 -10.37 18.07
CA LYS A 239 -19.90 -11.77 17.84
C LYS A 239 -21.42 -11.86 18.02
N GLU A 240 -22.16 -11.87 16.91
CA GLU A 240 -23.55 -12.30 16.96
C GLU A 240 -23.58 -13.76 17.42
N LYS A 241 -24.42 -14.03 18.43
CA LYS A 241 -24.64 -15.36 19.00
C LYS A 241 -25.46 -16.20 18.04
#